data_AF-A0A480IXN8-F1
#
_entry.id   AF-A0A480IXN8-F1
#
_cell.length_a   1.000
_cell.length_b   1.000
_cell.length_c   1.000
_cell.angle_alpha   90.00
_cell.angle_beta   90.00
_cell.angle_gamma   90.00
#
_symmetry.space_group_name_H-M   'P 1'
#
loop_
_entity.id
_entity.type
_entity.pdbx_description
1 polymer ?
#
loop_
_entity_poly.entity_id
_entity_poly.type
_entity_poly.pdbx_seq_one_letter_code
_entity_poly.pdbx_strand_id
1 'polypeptide(L)'
;MVMSFRVSELQVLLGFAGRNKSGRKHELLAKALHLLKSSCAPSVQMKIKELYRRRFPRKTLGPSDLSLLSLPPGTPPVGSPGPLAPIPPALLAPGTLLGPKREVDMHPPLPQPVHPDVTMKPLPFYEIYGELIRPTTLASTSSQRFEEAHFTFALTPQQVQQILTSREVLPGAKCDYTIQVQLRFCLCETSCPQEDYFPPNLFVKVNGKLCPLPGYLPPTKNGAEPKRPSRPINITPLARLSATVPNTIVVNWSSEFGRNYSLSVYLVRQLTAGTLLQKLRAKGIRNPDHSRALIKEKLTADPDSEVATTSLRVSLMCPLGKMRLTVPCRALTCAHLQSFDAALYLQMNEKKPTWTCPVCDKKAPYESLIIDGLFMEILNSCSDCDEIQFMEDGSWCPMKPKKEASEASSIAQCKKAIHQIIKRRLKLLT
;
A
#
# COMPACT_ATOMS: atom_id res chain seq x y z
N MET A 1 -28.78 -3.21 -21.83
CA MET A 1 -28.00 -3.27 -20.57
C MET A 1 -26.53 -3.60 -20.81
N VAL A 2 -26.19 -4.78 -21.35
CA VAL A 2 -24.79 -5.24 -21.53
C VAL A 2 -23.93 -4.35 -22.44
N MET A 3 -24.49 -3.76 -23.50
CA MET A 3 -23.75 -2.84 -24.39
C MET A 3 -23.24 -1.57 -23.68
N SER A 4 -23.82 -1.24 -22.53
CA SER A 4 -23.38 -0.11 -21.72
C SER A 4 -22.16 -0.45 -20.86
N PHE A 5 -21.81 -1.74 -20.68
CA PHE A 5 -20.80 -2.17 -19.74
C PHE A 5 -19.37 -1.76 -20.15
N ARG A 6 -18.57 -1.43 -19.13
CA ARG A 6 -17.11 -1.23 -19.21
C ARG A 6 -16.40 -2.58 -19.27
N VAL A 7 -15.11 -2.54 -19.60
CA VAL A 7 -14.25 -3.74 -19.69
C VAL A 7 -14.30 -4.55 -18.38
N SER A 8 -14.18 -3.89 -17.23
CA SER A 8 -14.23 -4.55 -15.90
C SER A 8 -15.56 -5.29 -15.65
N GLU A 9 -16.68 -4.68 -16.03
CA GLU A 9 -18.02 -5.26 -15.85
C GLU A 9 -18.25 -6.46 -16.80
N LEU A 10 -17.76 -6.37 -18.04
CA LEU A 10 -17.76 -7.47 -18.99
C LEU A 10 -16.88 -8.64 -18.51
N GLN A 11 -15.72 -8.34 -17.92
CA GLN A 11 -14.83 -9.35 -17.32
C GLN A 11 -15.47 -10.04 -16.12
N VAL A 12 -16.17 -9.30 -15.26
CA VAL A 12 -16.92 -9.86 -14.12
C VAL A 12 -18.07 -10.74 -14.62
N LEU A 13 -18.83 -10.30 -15.63
CA LEU A 13 -19.93 -11.08 -16.21
C LEU A 13 -19.43 -12.38 -16.86
N LEU A 14 -18.35 -12.30 -17.65
CA LEU A 14 -17.76 -13.47 -18.31
C LEU A 14 -17.11 -14.43 -17.30
N GLY A 15 -16.43 -13.90 -16.28
CA GLY A 15 -15.88 -14.71 -15.19
C GLY A 15 -16.97 -15.43 -14.40
N PHE A 16 -18.09 -14.76 -14.12
CA PHE A 16 -19.26 -15.38 -13.48
C PHE A 16 -19.86 -16.51 -14.33
N ALA A 17 -19.83 -16.38 -15.66
CA ALA A 17 -20.30 -17.40 -16.59
C ALA A 17 -19.23 -18.46 -16.96
N GLY A 18 -18.07 -18.48 -16.29
CA GLY A 18 -16.99 -19.42 -16.56
C GLY A 18 -16.34 -19.25 -17.95
N ARG A 19 -16.40 -18.05 -18.53
CA ARG A 19 -15.83 -17.73 -19.85
C ARG A 19 -14.51 -16.96 -19.71
N ASN A 20 -13.72 -17.01 -20.78
CA ASN A 20 -12.45 -16.29 -20.86
C ASN A 20 -12.66 -14.76 -20.70
N LYS A 21 -11.88 -14.15 -19.79
CA LYS A 21 -11.95 -12.75 -19.38
C LYS A 21 -10.90 -11.83 -20.03
N SER A 22 -10.07 -12.35 -20.93
CA SER A 22 -9.05 -11.59 -21.66
C SER A 22 -9.57 -11.14 -23.03
N GLY A 23 -9.15 -9.94 -23.44
CA GLY A 23 -9.47 -9.37 -24.74
C GLY A 23 -9.79 -7.88 -24.69
N ARG A 24 -9.87 -7.26 -25.86
CA ARG A 24 -10.30 -5.86 -26.00
C ARG A 24 -11.81 -5.74 -25.74
N LYS A 25 -12.30 -4.52 -25.45
CA LYS A 25 -13.71 -4.29 -25.09
C LYS A 25 -14.71 -4.89 -26.08
N HIS A 26 -14.45 -4.77 -27.39
CA HIS A 26 -15.33 -5.27 -28.44
C HIS A 26 -15.37 -6.81 -28.47
N GLU A 27 -14.24 -7.49 -28.24
CA GLU A 27 -14.15 -8.95 -28.14
C GLU A 27 -14.90 -9.47 -26.90
N LEU A 28 -14.73 -8.82 -25.75
CA LEU A 28 -15.44 -9.17 -24.51
C LEU A 28 -16.95 -8.94 -24.65
N LEU A 29 -17.34 -7.86 -25.34
CA LEU A 29 -18.74 -7.56 -25.63
C LEU A 29 -19.34 -8.61 -26.58
N ALA A 30 -18.64 -9.01 -27.64
CA ALA A 30 -19.07 -10.05 -28.55
C ALA A 30 -19.29 -11.39 -27.82
N LYS A 31 -18.35 -11.78 -26.95
CA LYS A 31 -18.47 -12.97 -26.08
C LYS A 31 -19.69 -12.89 -25.15
N ALA A 32 -19.93 -11.74 -24.53
CA ALA A 32 -21.08 -11.53 -23.65
C ALA A 32 -22.42 -11.54 -24.39
N LEU A 33 -22.47 -11.04 -25.62
CA LEU A 33 -23.66 -11.12 -26.47
C LEU A 33 -23.90 -12.55 -26.98
N HIS A 34 -22.84 -13.30 -27.30
CA HIS A 34 -22.95 -14.71 -27.65
C HIS A 34 -23.48 -15.55 -26.48
N LEU A 35 -23.03 -15.26 -25.26
CA LEU A 35 -23.54 -15.88 -24.03
C LEU A 35 -25.06 -15.68 -23.87
N LEU A 36 -25.59 -14.50 -24.24
CA LEU A 36 -27.02 -14.23 -24.20
C LEU A 36 -27.82 -14.97 -25.28
N LYS A 37 -27.21 -15.24 -26.44
CA LYS A 37 -27.85 -15.95 -27.56
C LYS A 37 -27.85 -17.47 -27.43
N SER A 38 -26.82 -18.05 -26.81
CA SER A 38 -26.58 -19.51 -26.84
C SER A 38 -27.22 -20.29 -25.69
N SER A 39 -27.42 -19.69 -24.51
CA SER A 39 -28.27 -20.19 -23.42
C SER A 39 -28.18 -19.20 -22.27
N CYS A 40 -29.25 -18.43 -22.06
CA CYS A 40 -29.25 -17.39 -21.04
C CYS A 40 -29.73 -17.95 -19.70
N ALA A 41 -28.83 -18.54 -18.93
CA ALA A 41 -29.14 -19.00 -17.57
C ALA A 41 -29.73 -17.84 -16.73
N PRO A 42 -30.80 -18.04 -15.94
CA PRO A 42 -31.44 -16.98 -15.14
C PRO A 42 -30.46 -16.26 -14.20
N SER A 43 -29.45 -16.98 -13.70
CA SER A 43 -28.35 -16.43 -12.89
C SER A 43 -27.53 -15.36 -13.62
N VAL A 44 -27.28 -15.54 -14.93
CA VAL A 44 -26.55 -14.57 -15.76
C VAL A 44 -27.39 -13.32 -15.99
N GLN A 45 -28.71 -13.44 -16.18
CA GLN A 45 -29.59 -12.28 -16.30
C GLN A 45 -29.66 -11.47 -15.01
N MET A 46 -29.75 -12.15 -13.86
CA MET A 46 -29.69 -11.51 -12.54
C MET A 46 -28.37 -10.77 -12.36
N LYS A 47 -27.25 -11.37 -12.78
CA LYS A 47 -25.94 -10.72 -12.73
C LYS A 47 -25.86 -9.48 -13.62
N ILE A 48 -26.45 -9.52 -14.81
CA ILE A 48 -26.54 -8.35 -15.71
C ILE A 48 -27.38 -7.24 -15.07
N LYS A 49 -28.53 -7.57 -14.47
CA LYS A 49 -29.38 -6.58 -13.78
C LYS A 49 -28.67 -5.98 -12.57
N GLU A 50 -27.94 -6.78 -11.80
CA GLU A 50 -27.11 -6.32 -10.68
C GLU A 50 -26.03 -5.34 -11.14
N LEU A 51 -25.22 -5.73 -12.14
CA LEU A 51 -24.15 -4.88 -12.69
C LEU A 51 -24.71 -3.59 -13.31
N TYR A 52 -25.86 -3.67 -13.99
CA TYR A 52 -26.51 -2.51 -14.57
C TYR A 52 -27.08 -1.56 -13.49
N ARG A 53 -27.68 -2.08 -12.41
CA ARG A 53 -28.23 -1.27 -11.32
C ARG A 53 -27.14 -0.60 -10.49
N ARG A 54 -25.98 -1.25 -10.30
CA ARG A 54 -24.79 -0.62 -9.70
C ARG A 54 -24.32 0.59 -10.51
N ARG A 55 -24.48 0.53 -11.84
CA ARG A 55 -24.05 1.60 -12.75
C ARG A 55 -25.08 2.72 -12.90
N PHE A 56 -26.36 2.37 -12.85
CA PHE A 56 -27.47 3.30 -12.94
C PHE A 56 -28.46 3.05 -11.79
N PRO A 57 -28.16 3.55 -10.58
CA PRO A 57 -29.10 3.45 -9.47
C PRO A 57 -30.38 4.20 -9.83
N ARG A 58 -31.53 3.52 -9.85
CA ARG A 58 -32.82 4.22 -9.91
C ARG A 58 -33.01 4.92 -8.57
N LYS A 59 -33.25 6.24 -8.59
CA LYS A 59 -33.84 6.94 -7.44
C LYS A 59 -35.22 6.31 -7.19
N THR A 60 -35.40 5.65 -6.07
CA THR A 60 -36.73 5.30 -5.55
C THR A 60 -37.33 6.58 -4.99
N LEU A 61 -38.34 7.11 -5.67
CA LEU A 61 -39.24 8.12 -5.11
C LEU A 61 -39.96 7.49 -3.91
N GLY A 62 -39.84 8.11 -2.74
CA GLY A 62 -40.56 7.70 -1.55
C GLY A 62 -42.05 8.08 -1.64
N PRO A 63 -42.92 7.56 -0.77
CA PRO A 63 -44.37 7.80 -0.79
C PRO A 63 -44.80 9.26 -0.52
N SER A 64 -43.86 10.19 -0.37
CA SER A 64 -44.12 11.60 -0.03
C SER A 64 -44.21 12.53 -1.25
N ASP A 65 -43.98 12.02 -2.48
CA ASP A 65 -44.05 12.81 -3.72
C ASP A 65 -45.34 12.60 -4.54
N LEU A 66 -46.36 11.93 -3.97
CA LEU A 66 -47.68 11.72 -4.62
C LEU A 66 -48.78 12.68 -4.14
N SER A 67 -48.43 13.81 -3.51
CA SER A 67 -49.41 14.81 -3.03
C SER A 67 -49.49 16.10 -3.86
N LEU A 68 -48.98 16.13 -5.10
CA LEU A 68 -48.99 17.34 -5.94
C LEU A 68 -49.72 17.22 -7.28
N LEU A 69 -50.71 16.34 -7.41
CA LEU A 69 -51.60 16.32 -8.58
C LEU A 69 -53.07 16.27 -8.17
N SER A 70 -53.60 17.42 -7.73
CA SER A 70 -55.03 17.69 -7.73
C SER A 70 -55.25 19.15 -8.16
N LEU A 71 -55.73 19.35 -9.40
CA LEU A 71 -56.19 20.64 -9.91
C LEU A 71 -57.54 21.05 -9.26
N PRO A 72 -57.86 22.36 -9.19
CA PRO A 72 -59.12 22.87 -8.62
C PRO A 72 -60.25 22.87 -9.67
N PRO A 73 -61.52 22.92 -9.24
CA PRO A 73 -62.25 24.19 -9.42
C PRO A 73 -63.32 24.52 -8.35
N GLY A 74 -63.67 25.81 -8.23
CA GLY A 74 -65.00 26.26 -7.77
C GLY A 74 -65.05 27.03 -6.44
N THR A 75 -65.59 28.24 -6.51
CA THR A 75 -65.75 29.33 -5.51
C THR A 75 -66.90 29.08 -4.47
N PRO A 76 -67.27 30.04 -3.58
CA PRO A 76 -67.04 30.11 -2.12
C PRO A 76 -68.41 30.03 -1.35
N PRO A 77 -68.73 30.68 -0.19
CA PRO A 77 -67.95 31.31 0.90
C PRO A 77 -68.43 30.90 2.34
N VAL A 78 -67.91 31.61 3.36
CA VAL A 78 -68.54 31.98 4.66
C VAL A 78 -68.07 31.23 5.93
N GLY A 79 -67.58 32.02 6.90
CA GLY A 79 -67.91 31.85 8.33
C GLY A 79 -66.79 31.45 9.30
N SER A 80 -66.11 32.45 9.89
CA SER A 80 -65.53 32.38 11.25
C SER A 80 -66.66 32.39 12.31
N PRO A 81 -66.42 32.35 13.65
CA PRO A 81 -65.26 31.89 14.46
C PRO A 81 -65.66 31.04 15.70
N GLY A 82 -64.67 30.54 16.45
CA GLY A 82 -64.71 30.61 17.92
C GLY A 82 -64.90 29.33 18.76
N PRO A 83 -64.55 29.38 20.07
CA PRO A 83 -63.96 28.28 20.84
C PRO A 83 -64.82 27.84 22.06
N LEU A 84 -64.31 26.90 22.87
CA LEU A 84 -64.33 26.83 24.35
C LEU A 84 -64.59 25.43 24.93
N ALA A 85 -63.76 25.05 25.90
CA ALA A 85 -64.01 24.02 26.93
C ALA A 85 -65.11 24.53 27.91
N PRO A 86 -65.72 23.71 28.80
CA PRO A 86 -65.07 23.29 30.06
C PRO A 86 -65.56 21.94 30.68
N ILE A 87 -64.96 21.63 31.85
CA ILE A 87 -64.95 20.44 32.74
C ILE A 87 -66.09 20.55 33.82
N PRO A 88 -66.20 19.78 34.96
CA PRO A 88 -66.38 18.34 35.37
C PRO A 88 -67.76 18.13 36.11
N PRO A 89 -68.01 17.34 37.22
CA PRO A 89 -67.32 16.25 37.98
C PRO A 89 -68.19 15.04 38.45
N ALA A 90 -67.61 14.20 39.35
CA ALA A 90 -68.20 13.22 40.32
C ALA A 90 -68.25 11.73 39.87
N LEU A 91 -67.96 10.66 40.64
CA LEU A 91 -67.57 10.37 42.04
C LEU A 91 -67.05 8.89 42.14
N LEU A 92 -66.02 8.65 42.97
CA LEU A 92 -65.70 7.49 43.86
C LEU A 92 -65.86 5.99 43.45
N ALA A 93 -64.69 5.32 43.24
CA ALA A 93 -64.07 4.08 43.83
C ALA A 93 -64.90 2.82 44.25
N PRO A 94 -64.30 1.64 44.61
CA PRO A 94 -62.90 1.12 44.55
C PRO A 94 -62.78 -0.24 43.79
N GLY A 95 -61.66 -0.78 43.29
CA GLY A 95 -60.32 -0.97 43.83
C GLY A 95 -59.81 -2.36 43.38
N THR A 96 -58.61 -2.45 42.77
CA THR A 96 -57.59 -3.52 42.94
C THR A 96 -56.41 -3.27 41.98
N LEU A 97 -55.32 -2.80 42.57
CA LEU A 97 -53.89 -3.04 42.29
C LEU A 97 -53.48 -3.62 40.92
N LEU A 98 -52.80 -2.80 40.10
CA LEU A 98 -51.54 -3.12 39.41
C LEU A 98 -50.89 -1.81 38.92
N GLY A 99 -49.62 -1.59 39.30
CA GLY A 99 -48.92 -0.30 39.23
C GLY A 99 -48.55 0.21 37.82
N PRO A 100 -48.07 1.46 37.73
CA PRO A 100 -47.94 2.19 36.47
C PRO A 100 -46.65 1.85 35.73
N LYS A 101 -46.78 1.66 34.41
CA LYS A 101 -45.68 1.64 33.44
C LYS A 101 -44.88 2.94 33.55
N ARG A 102 -43.60 2.83 33.93
CA ARG A 102 -42.61 3.89 33.71
C ARG A 102 -42.30 3.96 32.22
N GLU A 103 -42.61 5.09 31.60
CA GLU A 103 -41.99 5.52 30.34
C GLU A 103 -40.48 5.63 30.60
N VAL A 104 -39.72 4.78 29.93
CA VAL A 104 -38.26 4.87 29.88
C VAL A 104 -37.94 5.77 28.70
N ASP A 105 -37.42 6.95 29.02
CA ASP A 105 -36.77 7.87 28.10
C ASP A 105 -35.68 7.13 27.33
N MET A 106 -35.96 6.79 26.07
CA MET A 106 -35.12 5.92 25.26
C MET A 106 -34.11 6.80 24.51
N HIS A 107 -33.08 7.25 25.22
CA HIS A 107 -31.88 7.74 24.56
C HIS A 107 -31.31 6.63 23.66
N PRO A 108 -31.04 6.89 22.37
CA PRO A 108 -30.40 5.88 21.52
C PRO A 108 -29.02 5.55 22.12
N PRO A 109 -28.66 4.27 22.25
CA PRO A 109 -27.35 3.90 22.75
C PRO A 109 -26.28 4.46 21.80
N LEU A 110 -25.28 5.14 22.38
CA LEU A 110 -24.07 5.54 21.67
C LEU A 110 -23.54 4.32 20.90
N PRO A 111 -23.18 4.43 19.61
CA PRO A 111 -22.66 3.30 18.85
C PRO A 111 -21.41 2.79 19.55
N GLN A 112 -21.48 1.57 20.10
CA GLN A 112 -20.31 0.93 20.68
C GLN A 112 -19.24 0.76 19.59
N PRO A 113 -17.95 0.94 19.92
CA PRO A 113 -16.88 0.74 18.95
C PRO A 113 -16.94 -0.68 18.39
N VAL A 114 -17.27 -0.83 17.11
CA VAL A 114 -17.17 -2.12 16.44
C VAL A 114 -15.68 -2.37 16.23
N HIS A 115 -15.16 -3.41 16.86
CA HIS A 115 -13.82 -3.93 16.62
C HIS A 115 -13.91 -4.94 15.47
N PRO A 116 -13.61 -4.54 14.23
CA PRO A 116 -13.55 -5.50 13.16
C PRO A 116 -12.35 -6.43 13.41
N ASP A 117 -12.39 -7.67 12.91
CA ASP A 117 -11.24 -8.61 12.92
C ASP A 117 -10.13 -8.17 11.94
N VAL A 118 -9.97 -6.85 11.75
CA VAL A 118 -8.94 -6.24 10.92
C VAL A 118 -7.62 -6.28 11.68
N THR A 119 -6.56 -6.61 10.97
CA THR A 119 -5.19 -6.57 11.51
C THR A 119 -4.32 -5.71 10.62
N MET A 120 -3.36 -5.00 11.21
CA MET A 120 -2.41 -4.20 10.45
C MET A 120 -1.26 -5.06 9.96
N LYS A 121 -0.83 -4.85 8.72
CA LYS A 121 0.43 -5.41 8.21
C LYS A 121 1.59 -4.86 9.04
N PRO A 122 2.49 -5.72 9.56
CA PRO A 122 3.67 -5.27 10.30
C PRO A 122 4.54 -4.35 9.46
N LEU A 123 5.17 -3.37 10.10
CA LEU A 123 6.11 -2.46 9.46
C LEU A 123 7.53 -2.89 9.82
N PRO A 124 8.45 -3.09 8.86
CA PRO A 124 9.78 -3.62 9.15
C PRO A 124 10.56 -2.81 10.19
N PHE A 125 10.47 -1.47 10.11
CA PHE A 125 11.18 -0.57 11.02
C PHE A 125 10.48 -0.34 12.37
N TYR A 126 9.39 -1.06 12.68
CA TYR A 126 8.67 -0.86 13.93
C TYR A 126 8.29 -2.20 14.57
N GLU A 127 8.75 -2.39 15.81
CA GLU A 127 8.37 -3.51 16.65
C GLU A 127 7.24 -3.08 17.59
N ILE A 128 6.15 -3.84 17.65
CA ILE A 128 4.98 -3.50 18.48
C ILE A 128 5.25 -3.95 19.91
N TYR A 129 5.20 -3.00 20.85
CA TYR A 129 5.35 -3.23 22.30
C TYR A 129 3.99 -3.33 23.00
N GLY A 130 2.97 -2.70 22.43
CA GLY A 130 1.62 -2.76 22.96
C GLY A 130 0.59 -2.13 22.03
N GLU A 131 -0.65 -2.55 22.19
CA GLU A 131 -1.81 -2.00 21.49
C GLU A 131 -2.55 -1.06 22.44
N LEU A 132 -2.52 0.23 22.15
CA LEU A 132 -3.16 1.27 22.97
C LEU A 132 -4.63 1.47 22.56
N ILE A 133 -4.91 1.34 21.26
CA ILE A 133 -6.26 1.28 20.69
C ILE A 133 -6.26 0.18 19.62
N ARG A 134 -7.07 -0.86 19.84
CA ARG A 134 -7.30 -1.93 18.86
C ARG A 134 -7.81 -1.36 17.54
N PRO A 135 -7.61 -2.04 16.40
CA PRO A 135 -8.32 -1.72 15.16
C PRO A 135 -9.81 -1.50 15.44
N THR A 136 -10.27 -0.27 15.17
CA THR A 136 -11.61 0.20 15.49
C THR A 136 -12.19 0.88 14.25
N THR A 137 -13.40 0.51 13.86
CA THR A 137 -14.05 1.08 12.67
C THR A 137 -14.31 2.57 12.85
N LEU A 138 -13.94 3.36 11.86
CA LEU A 138 -14.38 4.75 11.73
C LEU A 138 -15.84 4.75 11.26
N ALA A 139 -16.77 4.89 12.20
CA ALA A 139 -18.21 4.84 11.93
C ALA A 139 -18.62 5.96 10.98
N SER A 140 -19.35 5.63 9.91
CA SER A 140 -19.92 6.61 8.98
C SER A 140 -21.42 6.75 9.25
N THR A 141 -21.85 7.97 9.55
CA THR A 141 -23.25 8.36 9.59
C THR A 141 -23.68 8.86 8.20
N SER A 142 -24.57 8.12 7.54
CA SER A 142 -24.96 8.32 6.12
C SER A 142 -25.56 9.69 5.76
N SER A 143 -25.66 10.62 6.70
CA SER A 143 -26.25 11.95 6.53
C SER A 143 -25.23 13.08 6.33
N GLN A 144 -23.95 12.90 6.68
CA GLN A 144 -22.95 13.99 6.64
C GLN A 144 -21.83 13.75 5.62
N ARG A 145 -21.41 14.83 4.93
CA ARG A 145 -20.28 14.78 3.97
C ARG A 145 -18.93 14.62 4.66
N PHE A 146 -18.81 15.13 5.88
CA PHE A 146 -17.65 15.00 6.74
C PHE A 146 -18.08 14.28 8.00
N GLU A 147 -17.34 13.23 8.33
CA GLU A 147 -17.53 12.43 9.52
C GLU A 147 -16.51 12.87 10.57
N GLU A 148 -16.85 12.67 11.85
CA GLU A 148 -15.97 12.91 12.98
C GLU A 148 -16.06 11.74 13.96
N ALA A 149 -14.92 11.29 14.46
CA ALA A 149 -14.84 10.28 15.50
C ALA A 149 -13.82 10.67 16.58
N HIS A 150 -14.15 10.32 17.82
CA HIS A 150 -13.38 10.64 19.01
C HIS A 150 -12.85 9.36 19.64
N PHE A 151 -11.55 9.34 19.92
CA PHE A 151 -10.85 8.22 20.52
C PHE A 151 -10.07 8.68 21.73
N THR A 152 -9.95 7.80 22.72
CA THR A 152 -9.20 8.08 23.95
C THR A 152 -8.33 6.88 24.28
N PHE A 153 -7.09 7.12 24.73
CA PHE A 153 -6.21 6.10 25.28
C PHE A 153 -5.43 6.65 26.49
N ALA A 154 -4.98 5.75 27.36
CA ALA A 154 -4.11 6.08 28.49
C ALA A 154 -2.79 5.32 28.34
N LEU A 155 -1.72 5.88 28.90
CA LEU A 155 -0.42 5.22 29.01
C LEU A 155 -0.26 4.70 30.44
N THR A 156 0.29 3.51 30.60
CA THR A 156 0.71 3.02 31.93
C THR A 156 1.98 3.74 32.39
N PRO A 157 2.28 3.79 33.70
CA PRO A 157 3.53 4.37 34.20
C PRO A 157 4.78 3.74 33.56
N GLN A 158 4.75 2.42 33.33
CA GLN A 158 5.83 1.69 32.66
C GLN A 158 6.02 2.18 31.21
N GLN A 159 4.95 2.33 30.44
CA GLN A 159 5.02 2.81 29.06
C GLN A 159 5.52 4.26 28.98
N VAL A 160 5.09 5.12 29.91
CA VAL A 160 5.61 6.49 30.02
C VAL A 160 7.12 6.47 30.26
N GLN A 161 7.58 5.67 31.22
CA GLN A 161 9.02 5.53 31.49
C GLN A 161 9.78 4.98 30.28
N GLN A 162 9.25 3.98 29.58
CA GLN A 162 9.83 3.43 28.35
C GLN A 162 10.01 4.51 27.28
N ILE A 163 8.99 5.34 27.04
CA ILE A 163 9.10 6.45 26.08
C ILE A 163 10.17 7.44 26.53
N LEU A 164 10.08 7.95 27.76
CA LEU A 164 10.97 9.01 28.25
C LEU A 164 12.44 8.59 28.30
N THR A 165 12.73 7.32 28.62
CA THR A 165 14.10 6.77 28.66
C THR A 165 14.65 6.42 27.27
N SER A 166 13.80 6.32 26.25
CA SER A 166 14.20 5.99 24.88
C SER A 166 14.69 7.20 24.04
N ARG A 167 14.93 8.34 24.70
CA ARG A 167 15.34 9.58 24.04
C ARG A 167 16.77 9.47 23.54
N GLU A 168 16.95 9.40 22.23
CA GLU A 168 18.26 9.46 21.60
C GLU A 168 18.54 10.87 21.09
N VAL A 169 19.64 11.46 21.56
CA VAL A 169 20.11 12.77 21.08
C VAL A 169 21.18 12.52 20.03
N LEU A 170 20.79 12.47 18.76
CA LEU A 170 21.76 12.40 17.66
C LEU A 170 22.21 13.83 17.29
N PRO A 171 23.51 14.07 17.07
CA PRO A 171 24.01 15.37 16.63
C PRO A 171 23.35 15.78 15.30
N GLY A 172 22.58 16.88 15.29
CA GLY A 172 21.95 17.44 14.09
C GLY A 172 20.56 16.90 13.74
N ALA A 173 20.01 15.94 14.50
CA ALA A 173 18.64 15.45 14.31
C ALA A 173 17.65 16.09 15.30
N LYS A 174 16.37 16.15 14.93
CA LYS A 174 15.30 16.43 15.90
C LYS A 174 15.37 15.35 17.00
N CYS A 175 15.18 15.76 18.27
CA CYS A 175 15.08 14.82 19.38
C CYS A 175 13.90 13.86 19.12
N ASP A 176 14.21 12.63 18.72
CA ASP A 176 13.22 11.60 18.45
C ASP A 176 13.35 10.49 19.50
N TYR A 177 12.21 10.07 20.05
CA TYR A 177 12.14 8.91 20.94
C TYR A 177 12.18 7.64 20.09
N THR A 178 13.00 6.65 20.45
CA THR A 178 12.98 5.36 19.73
C THR A 178 11.76 4.53 20.10
N ILE A 179 11.17 4.73 21.30
CA ILE A 179 9.86 4.19 21.66
C ILE A 179 8.81 5.28 21.44
N GLN A 180 7.80 4.98 20.61
CA GLN A 180 6.86 5.96 20.05
C GLN A 180 5.41 5.48 20.20
N VAL A 181 4.51 6.46 20.26
CA VAL A 181 3.07 6.26 20.04
C VAL A 181 2.78 6.43 18.55
N GLN A 182 2.35 5.35 17.90
CA GLN A 182 2.12 5.28 16.46
C GLN A 182 0.63 5.12 16.15
N LEU A 183 0.08 6.10 15.43
CA LEU A 183 -1.27 6.07 14.88
C LEU A 183 -1.25 5.52 13.46
N ARG A 184 -2.14 4.57 13.17
CA ARG A 184 -2.29 3.97 11.84
C ARG A 184 -3.74 3.94 11.39
N PHE A 185 -3.93 4.04 10.09
CA PHE A 185 -5.23 3.95 9.42
C PHE A 185 -5.17 2.88 8.34
N CYS A 186 -6.28 2.19 8.09
CA CYS A 186 -6.39 1.24 7.01
C CYS A 186 -7.83 1.13 6.49
N LEU A 187 -8.03 0.31 5.46
CA LEU A 187 -9.36 -0.14 5.05
C LEU A 187 -9.90 -1.15 6.06
N CYS A 188 -11.22 -1.17 6.25
CA CYS A 188 -11.89 -2.16 7.09
C CYS A 188 -12.12 -3.48 6.31
N GLU A 189 -11.03 -4.09 5.85
CA GLU A 189 -11.02 -5.37 5.15
C GLU A 189 -10.36 -6.46 6.01
N THR A 190 -10.98 -7.63 6.09
CA THR A 190 -10.54 -8.75 6.95
C THR A 190 -9.93 -9.92 6.17
N SER A 191 -9.84 -9.80 4.84
CA SER A 191 -9.30 -10.86 3.97
C SER A 191 -7.78 -11.04 4.11
N CYS A 192 -7.07 -10.01 4.58
CA CYS A 192 -5.63 -10.04 4.83
C CYS A 192 -5.21 -8.92 5.79
N PRO A 193 -4.00 -8.98 6.36
CA PRO A 193 -3.42 -7.86 7.09
C PRO A 193 -3.31 -6.61 6.21
N GLN A 194 -3.76 -5.48 6.72
CA GLN A 194 -3.97 -4.26 5.95
C GLN A 194 -2.73 -3.36 5.91
N GLU A 195 -2.41 -2.82 4.74
CA GLU A 195 -1.43 -1.73 4.61
C GLU A 195 -2.02 -0.40 5.10
N ASP A 196 -1.14 0.56 5.42
CA ASP A 196 -1.61 1.90 5.79
C ASP A 196 -2.41 2.51 4.63
N TYR A 197 -3.63 2.95 4.93
CA TYR A 197 -4.52 3.58 3.97
C TYR A 197 -5.29 4.72 4.64
N PHE A 198 -5.02 5.96 4.23
CA PHE A 198 -5.75 7.12 4.75
C PHE A 198 -7.15 7.24 4.13
N PRO A 199 -8.16 7.54 4.96
CA PRO A 199 -9.43 8.06 4.47
C PRO A 199 -9.25 9.35 3.65
N PRO A 200 -10.17 9.67 2.73
CA PRO A 200 -10.20 10.94 2.03
C PRO A 200 -10.35 12.12 2.98
N ASN A 201 -9.72 13.23 2.63
CA ASN A 201 -9.76 14.48 3.40
C ASN A 201 -9.39 14.30 4.89
N LEU A 202 -8.55 13.30 5.20
CA LEU A 202 -8.13 12.98 6.57
C LEU A 202 -7.52 14.19 7.26
N PHE A 203 -8.04 14.46 8.45
CA PHE A 203 -7.61 15.48 9.38
C PHE A 203 -7.61 14.88 10.79
N VAL A 204 -6.54 15.13 11.56
CA VAL A 204 -6.34 14.51 12.88
C VAL A 204 -5.92 15.58 13.88
N LYS A 205 -6.55 15.59 15.05
CA LYS A 205 -6.11 16.35 16.23
C LYS A 205 -5.73 15.39 17.35
N VAL A 206 -4.62 15.66 18.02
CA VAL A 206 -4.18 14.91 19.21
C VAL A 206 -4.08 15.91 20.37
N ASN A 207 -4.82 15.67 21.44
CA ASN A 207 -4.91 16.56 22.60
C ASN A 207 -5.23 18.02 22.20
N GLY A 208 -6.15 18.21 21.24
CA GLY A 208 -6.56 19.51 20.72
C GLY A 208 -5.59 20.16 19.71
N LYS A 209 -4.38 19.61 19.52
CA LYS A 209 -3.39 20.13 18.57
C LYS A 209 -3.50 19.43 17.21
N LEU A 210 -3.32 20.19 16.13
CA LEU A 210 -3.31 19.64 14.77
C LEU A 210 -2.13 18.69 14.58
N CYS A 211 -2.42 17.45 14.16
CA CYS A 211 -1.40 16.46 13.85
C CYS A 211 -0.86 16.68 12.43
N PRO A 212 0.47 16.85 12.25
CA PRO A 212 1.05 16.96 10.92
C PRO A 212 0.92 15.61 10.20
N LEU A 213 0.40 15.67 8.97
CA LEU A 213 0.27 14.53 8.08
C LEU A 213 1.31 14.64 6.94
N PRO A 214 1.71 13.53 6.30
CA PRO A 214 2.63 13.58 5.17
C PRO A 214 2.23 14.61 4.10
N GLY A 215 3.21 15.23 3.45
CA GLY A 215 2.96 16.17 2.35
C GLY A 215 2.22 15.51 1.17
N TYR A 216 1.50 16.32 0.38
CA TYR A 216 0.85 15.83 -0.83
C TYR A 216 1.88 15.43 -1.89
N LEU A 217 1.57 14.39 -2.66
CA LEU A 217 2.36 14.04 -3.83
C LEU A 217 2.10 15.04 -4.97
N PRO A 218 3.09 15.30 -5.83
CA PRO A 218 2.88 16.08 -7.04
C PRO A 218 1.74 15.48 -7.89
N PRO A 219 0.87 16.30 -8.50
CA PRO A 219 -0.20 15.78 -9.36
C PRO A 219 0.39 14.99 -10.53
N THR A 220 -0.04 13.75 -10.72
CA THR A 220 0.43 12.92 -11.83
C THR A 220 -0.24 13.27 -13.16
N LYS A 221 -1.39 13.97 -13.12
CA LYS A 221 -2.22 14.39 -14.27
C LYS A 221 -2.98 15.67 -13.92
N ASN A 222 -3.30 16.49 -14.91
CA ASN A 222 -4.14 17.67 -14.74
C ASN A 222 -5.54 17.27 -14.21
N GLY A 223 -5.96 17.88 -13.10
CA GLY A 223 -7.25 17.61 -12.45
C GLY A 223 -7.30 16.38 -11.53
N ALA A 224 -6.18 15.67 -11.30
CA ALA A 224 -6.13 14.61 -10.30
C ALA A 224 -6.15 15.22 -8.88
N GLU A 225 -6.99 14.66 -8.00
CA GLU A 225 -7.03 15.10 -6.60
C GLU A 225 -5.67 14.89 -5.92
N PRO A 226 -5.21 15.84 -5.09
CA PRO A 226 -3.96 15.71 -4.34
C PRO A 226 -4.03 14.48 -3.43
N LYS A 227 -3.20 13.47 -3.72
CA LYS A 227 -3.11 12.26 -2.88
C LYS A 227 -1.96 12.38 -1.89
N ARG A 228 -2.26 12.12 -0.63
CA ARG A 228 -1.26 11.97 0.43
C ARG A 228 -0.75 10.53 0.45
N PRO A 229 0.56 10.27 0.60
CA PRO A 229 1.05 8.92 0.79
C PRO A 229 0.61 8.41 2.16
N SER A 230 -0.14 7.31 2.19
CA SER A 230 -0.55 6.63 3.42
C SER A 230 0.66 6.05 4.13
N ARG A 231 0.87 6.42 5.40
CA ARG A 231 2.01 6.04 6.23
C ARG A 231 1.61 6.04 7.72
N PRO A 232 2.32 5.29 8.58
CA PRO A 232 2.17 5.44 10.02
C PRO A 232 2.47 6.88 10.45
N ILE A 233 1.78 7.35 11.48
CA ILE A 233 1.92 8.71 12.01
C ILE A 233 2.49 8.63 13.42
N ASN A 234 3.67 9.21 13.64
CA ASN A 234 4.23 9.36 14.98
C ASN A 234 3.51 10.51 15.70
N ILE A 235 2.66 10.17 16.67
CA ILE A 235 1.91 11.14 17.48
C ILE A 235 2.55 11.41 18.85
N THR A 236 3.71 10.80 19.14
CA THR A 236 4.47 10.99 20.39
C THR A 236 4.71 12.47 20.72
N PRO A 237 5.09 13.36 19.78
CA PRO A 237 5.31 14.78 20.07
C PRO A 237 4.06 15.54 20.54
N LEU A 238 2.87 14.99 20.28
CA LEU A 238 1.58 15.59 20.66
C LEU A 238 0.92 14.85 21.83
N ALA A 239 1.45 13.68 22.21
CA ALA A 239 0.95 12.89 23.30
C ALA A 239 1.31 13.52 24.66
N ARG A 240 0.40 13.43 25.61
CA ARG A 240 0.66 13.65 27.03
C ARG A 240 1.38 12.41 27.56
N LEU A 241 2.67 12.55 27.86
CA LEU A 241 3.50 11.49 28.43
C LEU A 241 3.31 11.44 29.96
N SER A 242 2.08 11.13 30.36
CA SER A 242 1.68 10.97 31.76
C SER A 242 0.67 9.84 31.89
N ALA A 243 0.76 9.10 32.99
CA ALA A 243 -0.17 8.02 33.30
C ALA A 243 -1.44 8.49 34.01
N THR A 244 -1.47 9.74 34.50
CA THR A 244 -2.60 10.29 35.27
C THR A 244 -3.63 11.01 34.42
N VAL A 245 -3.32 11.27 33.14
CA VAL A 245 -4.22 11.98 32.22
C VAL A 245 -4.38 11.20 30.92
N PRO A 246 -5.61 11.08 30.39
CA PRO A 246 -5.83 10.45 29.10
C PRO A 246 -5.35 11.32 27.94
N ASN A 247 -5.05 10.64 26.84
CA ASN A 247 -4.80 11.23 25.54
C ASN A 247 -6.05 11.15 24.68
N THR A 248 -6.39 12.23 23.97
CA THR A 248 -7.55 12.27 23.06
C THR A 248 -7.11 12.41 21.61
N ILE A 249 -7.80 11.73 20.71
CA ILE A 249 -7.62 11.81 19.26
C ILE A 249 -8.98 12.14 18.65
N VAL A 250 -9.05 13.20 17.86
CA VAL A 250 -10.22 13.54 17.04
C VAL A 250 -9.83 13.34 15.59
N VAL A 251 -10.61 12.56 14.86
CA VAL A 251 -10.37 12.23 13.46
C VAL A 251 -11.55 12.73 12.64
N ASN A 252 -11.26 13.49 11.58
CA ASN A 252 -12.24 13.89 10.58
C ASN A 252 -11.86 13.32 9.22
N TRP A 253 -12.84 12.86 8.47
CA TRP A 253 -12.64 12.35 7.11
C TRP A 253 -13.91 12.51 6.28
N SER A 254 -13.81 12.28 4.98
CA SER A 254 -14.99 12.17 4.10
C SER A 254 -15.32 10.71 3.84
N SER A 255 -16.59 10.34 4.04
CA SER A 255 -17.08 8.99 3.77
C SER A 255 -17.11 8.71 2.26
N GLU A 256 -16.76 7.48 1.88
CA GLU A 256 -16.86 6.98 0.51
C GLU A 256 -17.83 5.80 0.46
N PHE A 257 -18.79 5.85 -0.46
CA PHE A 257 -19.75 4.77 -0.60
C PHE A 257 -19.07 3.41 -0.84
N GLY A 258 -19.39 2.43 0.01
CA GLY A 258 -18.85 1.08 -0.09
C GLY A 258 -17.44 0.91 0.47
N ARG A 259 -16.88 1.90 1.19
CA ARG A 259 -15.62 1.78 1.90
C ARG A 259 -15.75 2.21 3.35
N ASN A 260 -15.33 1.31 4.23
CA ASN A 260 -15.16 1.60 5.65
C ASN A 260 -13.66 1.65 5.96
N TYR A 261 -13.30 2.43 6.96
CA TYR A 261 -11.93 2.63 7.38
C TYR A 261 -11.77 2.19 8.83
N SER A 262 -10.56 1.87 9.24
CA SER A 262 -10.22 1.52 10.61
C SER A 262 -9.02 2.31 11.11
N LEU A 263 -9.04 2.68 12.38
CA LEU A 263 -7.96 3.33 13.11
C LEU A 263 -7.42 2.37 14.17
N SER A 264 -6.11 2.41 14.40
CA SER A 264 -5.46 1.75 15.54
C SER A 264 -4.29 2.58 16.06
N VAL A 265 -3.95 2.39 17.34
CA VAL A 265 -2.85 3.09 18.02
C VAL A 265 -1.98 2.07 18.73
N TYR A 266 -0.68 2.14 18.48
CA TYR A 266 0.31 1.21 19.03
C TYR A 266 1.40 1.96 19.79
N LEU A 267 1.93 1.32 20.83
CA LEU A 267 3.25 1.62 21.34
C LEU A 267 4.25 0.80 20.54
N VAL A 268 5.24 1.44 19.92
CA VAL A 268 6.20 0.79 19.04
C VAL A 268 7.63 1.18 19.38
N ARG A 269 8.59 0.31 19.07
CA ARG A 269 10.00 0.64 19.01
C ARG A 269 10.43 0.79 17.56
N GLN A 270 10.94 1.96 17.20
CA GLN A 270 11.57 2.20 15.92
C GLN A 270 12.92 1.47 15.87
N LEU A 271 13.11 0.65 14.84
CA LEU A 271 14.34 -0.10 14.59
C LEU A 271 15.23 0.68 13.63
N THR A 272 16.54 0.41 13.69
CA THR A 272 17.50 0.97 12.74
C THR A 272 17.73 0.05 11.55
N ALA A 273 18.26 0.61 10.44
CA ALA A 273 18.71 -0.19 9.29
C ALA A 273 19.72 -1.27 9.70
N GLY A 274 20.62 -0.95 10.64
CA GLY A 274 21.58 -1.92 11.21
C GLY A 274 20.89 -3.08 11.91
N THR A 275 19.88 -2.79 12.75
CA THR A 275 19.08 -3.82 13.42
C THR A 275 18.34 -4.71 12.41
N LEU A 276 17.73 -4.11 11.37
CA LEU A 276 17.05 -4.87 10.31
C LEU A 276 18.00 -5.72 9.48
N LEU A 277 19.23 -5.26 9.26
CA LEU A 277 20.25 -6.04 8.56
C LEU A 277 20.65 -7.27 9.36
N GLN A 278 20.78 -7.16 10.69
CA GLN A 278 21.05 -8.32 11.54
C GLN A 278 19.86 -9.29 11.54
N LYS A 279 18.62 -8.78 11.63
CA LYS A 279 17.41 -9.61 11.47
C LYS A 279 17.37 -10.30 10.10
N LEU A 280 17.82 -9.65 9.02
CA LEU A 280 17.90 -10.25 7.68
C LEU A 280 18.96 -11.36 7.62
N ARG A 281 20.15 -11.14 8.18
CA ARG A 281 21.20 -12.16 8.28
C ARG A 281 20.76 -13.37 9.10
N ALA A 282 20.00 -13.15 10.17
CA ALA A 282 19.45 -14.21 11.00
C ALA A 282 18.43 -15.10 10.27
N LYS A 283 17.80 -14.62 9.17
CA LYS A 283 16.97 -15.48 8.29
C LYS A 283 17.80 -16.51 7.52
N GLY A 284 19.13 -16.35 7.49
CA GLY A 284 20.04 -17.23 6.78
C GLY A 284 20.34 -16.81 5.35
N ILE A 285 21.29 -17.51 4.75
CA ILE A 285 21.73 -17.32 3.36
C ILE A 285 20.95 -18.30 2.49
N ARG A 286 20.41 -17.84 1.36
CA ARG A 286 19.69 -18.71 0.42
C ARG A 286 20.68 -19.68 -0.23
N ASN A 287 20.29 -20.95 -0.34
CA ASN A 287 21.12 -21.97 -0.99
C ASN A 287 21.59 -21.50 -2.39
N PRO A 288 22.91 -21.48 -2.66
CA PRO A 288 23.51 -21.13 -3.95
C PRO A 288 22.89 -21.87 -5.16
N ASP A 289 22.44 -23.10 -4.98
CA ASP A 289 21.85 -23.93 -6.05
C ASP A 289 20.59 -23.33 -6.65
N HIS A 290 19.85 -22.52 -5.89
CA HIS A 290 18.70 -21.81 -6.45
C HIS A 290 19.11 -20.78 -7.50
N SER A 291 20.23 -20.09 -7.29
CA SER A 291 20.75 -19.13 -8.25
C SER A 291 21.38 -19.86 -9.44
N ARG A 292 22.07 -21.00 -9.21
CA ARG A 292 22.57 -21.88 -10.29
C ARG A 292 21.43 -22.41 -11.16
N ALA A 293 20.32 -22.85 -10.56
CA ALA A 293 19.14 -23.30 -11.28
C ALA A 293 18.51 -22.18 -12.11
N LEU A 294 18.41 -20.96 -11.56
CA LEU A 294 17.90 -19.79 -12.29
C LEU A 294 18.83 -19.38 -13.44
N ILE A 295 20.16 -19.48 -13.26
CA ILE A 295 21.15 -19.27 -14.33
C ILE A 295 20.91 -20.29 -15.45
N LYS A 296 20.82 -21.58 -15.09
CA LYS A 296 20.56 -22.66 -16.05
C LYS A 296 19.25 -22.44 -16.80
N GLU A 297 18.16 -22.15 -16.10
CA GLU A 297 16.85 -21.83 -16.70
C GLU A 297 16.96 -20.70 -17.73
N LYS A 298 17.71 -19.64 -17.42
CA LYS A 298 17.90 -18.48 -18.31
C LYS A 298 18.85 -18.75 -19.49
N LEU A 299 19.73 -19.74 -19.37
CA LEU A 299 20.67 -20.13 -20.42
C LEU A 299 20.13 -21.28 -21.29
N THR A 300 19.07 -21.98 -20.86
CA THR A 300 18.37 -22.96 -21.69
C THR A 300 17.84 -22.26 -22.93
N ALA A 301 18.32 -22.68 -24.10
CA ALA A 301 17.83 -22.19 -25.38
C ALA A 301 16.36 -22.61 -25.59
N ASP A 302 15.54 -21.68 -26.05
CA ASP A 302 14.20 -21.99 -26.56
C ASP A 302 14.36 -22.55 -27.98
N PRO A 303 13.92 -23.79 -28.27
CA PRO A 303 14.07 -24.40 -29.59
C PRO A 303 13.35 -23.62 -30.71
N ASP A 304 12.36 -22.79 -30.37
CA ASP A 304 11.62 -21.95 -31.31
C ASP A 304 12.26 -20.55 -31.47
N SER A 305 13.37 -20.27 -30.78
CA SER A 305 14.07 -18.97 -30.83
C SER A 305 15.37 -19.05 -31.62
N GLU A 306 15.50 -18.19 -32.63
CA GLU A 306 16.74 -18.05 -33.41
C GLU A 306 17.90 -17.43 -32.60
N VAL A 307 17.61 -16.80 -31.46
CA VAL A 307 18.60 -16.11 -30.62
C VAL A 307 18.64 -16.77 -29.24
N ALA A 308 19.71 -17.53 -28.98
CA ALA A 308 19.97 -18.15 -27.69
C ALA A 308 20.88 -17.27 -26.81
N THR A 309 20.58 -17.22 -25.51
CA THR A 309 21.47 -16.57 -24.54
C THR A 309 22.59 -17.54 -24.18
N THR A 310 23.81 -17.28 -24.65
CA THR A 310 24.96 -18.18 -24.42
C THR A 310 25.71 -17.92 -23.12
N SER A 311 25.50 -16.74 -22.52
CA SER A 311 26.13 -16.37 -21.25
C SER A 311 25.35 -15.29 -20.52
N LEU A 312 25.47 -15.23 -19.20
CA LEU A 312 24.84 -14.21 -18.37
C LEU A 312 25.90 -13.38 -17.64
N ARG A 313 25.86 -12.07 -17.83
CA ARG A 313 26.77 -11.13 -17.15
C ARG A 313 26.09 -10.49 -15.96
N VAL A 314 26.81 -10.41 -14.84
CA VAL A 314 26.37 -9.69 -13.64
C VAL A 314 27.53 -8.91 -13.04
N SER A 315 27.21 -7.83 -12.32
CA SER A 315 28.18 -7.05 -11.57
C SER A 315 28.24 -7.47 -10.10
N LEU A 316 29.45 -7.54 -9.55
CA LEU A 316 29.73 -7.66 -8.12
C LEU A 316 29.68 -6.29 -7.40
N MET A 317 29.36 -5.22 -8.13
CA MET A 317 29.17 -3.88 -7.62
C MET A 317 27.70 -3.60 -7.35
N CYS A 318 27.43 -2.92 -6.24
CA CYS A 318 26.10 -2.50 -5.86
C CYS A 318 25.55 -1.47 -6.87
N PRO A 319 24.39 -1.70 -7.51
CA PRO A 319 23.81 -0.75 -8.46
C PRO A 319 23.42 0.58 -7.80
N LEU A 320 23.14 0.57 -6.49
CA LEU A 320 22.83 1.77 -5.70
C LEU A 320 24.08 2.54 -5.30
N GLY A 321 25.05 1.85 -4.68
CA GLY A 321 26.19 2.49 -4.02
C GLY A 321 27.44 2.61 -4.87
N LYS A 322 27.48 1.94 -6.02
CA LYS A 322 28.66 1.81 -6.90
C LYS A 322 29.91 1.28 -6.20
N MET A 323 29.72 0.67 -5.02
CA MET A 323 30.74 0.00 -4.22
C MET A 323 30.53 -1.50 -4.29
N ARG A 324 31.58 -2.27 -4.01
CA ARG A 324 31.52 -3.73 -3.99
C ARG A 324 30.44 -4.23 -3.03
N LEU A 325 29.66 -5.21 -3.46
CA LEU A 325 28.62 -5.84 -2.62
C LEU A 325 29.26 -6.45 -1.38
N THR A 326 28.68 -6.18 -0.21
CA THR A 326 29.07 -6.83 1.05
C THR A 326 28.02 -7.85 1.48
N VAL A 327 26.74 -7.49 1.36
CA VAL A 327 25.61 -8.41 1.58
C VAL A 327 24.76 -8.44 0.31
N PRO A 328 25.02 -9.35 -0.64
CA PRO A 328 24.30 -9.45 -1.89
C PRO A 328 22.86 -9.88 -1.61
N CYS A 329 21.93 -8.97 -1.89
CA CYS A 329 20.53 -9.14 -1.58
C CYS A 329 19.65 -8.88 -2.80
N ARG A 330 18.53 -9.59 -2.88
CA ARG A 330 17.45 -9.35 -3.84
C ARG A 330 16.12 -9.82 -3.25
N ALA A 331 15.00 -9.39 -3.84
CA ALA A 331 13.71 -9.96 -3.48
C ALA A 331 13.50 -11.31 -4.17
N LEU A 332 12.81 -12.24 -3.51
CA LEU A 332 12.39 -13.53 -4.10
C LEU A 332 11.60 -13.37 -5.39
N THR A 333 10.85 -12.28 -5.52
CA THR A 333 10.01 -11.95 -6.68
C THR A 333 10.79 -11.31 -7.85
N CYS A 334 12.08 -11.03 -7.66
CA CYS A 334 12.93 -10.49 -8.73
C CYS A 334 13.33 -11.59 -9.71
N ALA A 335 13.03 -11.38 -11.00
CA ALA A 335 13.39 -12.30 -12.08
C ALA A 335 14.84 -12.12 -12.59
N HIS A 336 15.56 -11.09 -12.14
CA HIS A 336 16.97 -10.84 -12.49
C HIS A 336 17.92 -11.52 -11.50
N LEU A 337 19.16 -11.77 -11.93
CA LEU A 337 20.24 -12.29 -11.09
C LEU A 337 20.99 -11.19 -10.34
N GLN A 338 21.07 -9.97 -10.90
CA GLN A 338 21.82 -8.86 -10.30
C GLN A 338 21.33 -8.58 -8.86
N SER A 339 22.22 -8.71 -7.90
CA SER A 339 21.97 -8.37 -6.50
C SER A 339 22.29 -6.89 -6.21
N PHE A 340 21.74 -6.37 -5.12
CA PHE A 340 22.07 -5.07 -4.55
C PHE A 340 22.51 -5.22 -3.09
N ASP A 341 23.22 -4.24 -2.55
CA ASP A 341 23.73 -4.33 -1.18
C ASP A 341 22.60 -4.12 -0.16
N ALA A 342 22.42 -5.10 0.73
CA ALA A 342 21.35 -5.08 1.73
C ALA A 342 21.47 -3.91 2.70
N ALA A 343 22.68 -3.58 3.16
CA ALA A 343 22.89 -2.53 4.16
C ALA A 343 22.48 -1.17 3.59
N LEU A 344 22.95 -0.86 2.39
CA LEU A 344 22.59 0.40 1.71
C LEU A 344 21.11 0.46 1.36
N TYR A 345 20.52 -0.66 0.94
CA TYR A 345 19.10 -0.75 0.64
C TYR A 345 18.22 -0.46 1.87
N LEU A 346 18.60 -1.01 3.03
CA LEU A 346 17.89 -0.77 4.30
C LEU A 346 18.08 0.68 4.77
N GLN A 347 19.28 1.26 4.67
CA GLN A 347 19.51 2.68 5.00
C GLN A 347 18.65 3.62 4.16
N MET A 348 18.48 3.33 2.87
CA MET A 348 17.59 4.13 2.01
C MET A 348 16.13 4.03 2.45
N ASN A 349 15.66 2.82 2.79
CA ASN A 349 14.28 2.59 3.21
C ASN A 349 13.99 3.09 4.64
N GLU A 350 15.01 3.19 5.49
CA GLU A 350 14.90 3.83 6.81
C GLU A 350 14.55 5.32 6.68
N LYS A 351 15.20 6.02 5.73
CA LYS A 351 14.90 7.42 5.41
C LYS A 351 13.59 7.58 4.65
N LYS A 352 13.38 6.76 3.61
CA LYS A 352 12.20 6.81 2.75
C LYS A 352 11.76 5.39 2.36
N PRO A 353 10.81 4.79 3.09
CA PRO A 353 10.37 3.41 2.84
C PRO A 353 9.55 3.32 1.55
N THR A 354 10.21 3.09 0.42
CA THR A 354 9.57 2.86 -0.89
C THR A 354 9.43 1.37 -1.19
N TRP A 355 10.36 0.56 -0.66
CA TRP A 355 10.48 -0.88 -0.86
C TRP A 355 10.44 -1.25 -2.35
N THR A 356 11.23 -0.52 -3.13
CA THR A 356 11.35 -0.67 -4.59
C THR A 356 12.74 -1.22 -4.92
N CYS A 357 12.81 -2.28 -5.73
CA CYS A 357 14.07 -2.88 -6.17
C CYS A 357 14.86 -1.90 -7.04
N PRO A 358 16.14 -1.63 -6.75
CA PRO A 358 16.94 -0.68 -7.51
C PRO A 358 17.43 -1.20 -8.87
N VAL A 359 17.13 -2.45 -9.21
CA VAL A 359 17.52 -3.08 -10.48
C VAL A 359 16.36 -3.13 -11.47
N CYS A 360 15.15 -3.43 -11.00
CA CYS A 360 13.98 -3.65 -11.88
C CYS A 360 12.74 -2.82 -11.52
N ASP A 361 12.84 -1.91 -10.55
CA ASP A 361 11.77 -1.02 -10.08
C ASP A 361 10.48 -1.70 -9.58
N LYS A 362 10.49 -3.03 -9.47
CA LYS A 362 9.38 -3.81 -8.87
C LYS A 362 9.42 -3.74 -7.35
N LYS A 363 8.30 -4.09 -6.70
CA LYS A 363 8.22 -4.18 -5.23
C LYS A 363 9.19 -5.22 -4.67
N ALA A 364 9.97 -4.79 -3.69
CA ALA A 364 10.92 -5.59 -2.93
C ALA A 364 10.73 -5.34 -1.42
N PRO A 365 9.58 -5.76 -0.84
CA PRO A 365 9.33 -5.62 0.60
C PRO A 365 10.36 -6.40 1.42
N TYR A 366 10.61 -5.95 2.66
CA TYR A 366 11.59 -6.57 3.57
C TYR A 366 11.38 -8.08 3.75
N GLU A 367 10.12 -8.51 3.78
CA GLU A 367 9.74 -9.91 3.98
C GLU A 367 10.18 -10.81 2.83
N SER A 368 10.30 -10.26 1.61
CA SER A 368 10.74 -11.01 0.42
C SER A 368 12.24 -10.95 0.17
N LEU A 369 13.00 -10.16 0.94
CA LEU A 369 14.45 -10.06 0.78
C LEU A 369 15.14 -11.36 1.17
N ILE A 370 16.08 -11.78 0.33
CA ILE A 370 16.99 -12.90 0.57
C ILE A 370 18.43 -12.47 0.36
N ILE A 371 19.35 -13.14 1.05
CA ILE A 371 20.79 -13.05 0.80
C ILE A 371 21.16 -14.15 -0.19
N ASP A 372 21.74 -13.78 -1.32
CA ASP A 372 22.05 -14.72 -2.41
C ASP A 372 23.35 -15.49 -2.13
N GLY A 373 23.25 -16.79 -1.84
CA GLY A 373 24.39 -17.61 -1.46
C GLY A 373 25.44 -17.77 -2.55
N LEU A 374 25.04 -17.81 -3.82
CA LEU A 374 25.99 -17.92 -4.92
C LEU A 374 26.84 -16.64 -5.03
N PHE A 375 26.20 -15.47 -4.89
CA PHE A 375 26.96 -14.22 -4.87
C PHE A 375 27.85 -14.12 -3.62
N MET A 376 27.42 -14.63 -2.46
CA MET A 376 28.29 -14.69 -1.27
C MET A 376 29.56 -15.53 -1.53
N GLU A 377 29.42 -16.72 -2.12
CA GLU A 377 30.57 -17.58 -2.48
C GLU A 377 31.51 -16.86 -3.45
N ILE A 378 30.96 -16.26 -4.51
CA ILE A 378 31.74 -15.56 -5.53
C ILE A 378 32.47 -14.35 -4.92
N LEU A 379 31.79 -13.53 -4.12
CA LEU A 379 32.38 -12.35 -3.48
C LEU A 379 33.54 -12.70 -2.55
N ASN A 380 33.48 -13.87 -1.89
CA ASN A 380 34.55 -14.40 -1.04
C ASN A 380 35.73 -14.99 -1.85
N SER A 381 35.49 -15.41 -3.10
CA SER A 381 36.51 -16.07 -3.94
C SER A 381 37.23 -15.14 -4.93
N CYS A 382 36.60 -14.06 -5.40
CA CYS A 382 37.19 -13.11 -6.35
C CYS A 382 37.20 -11.69 -5.79
N SER A 383 38.32 -11.17 -5.28
CA SER A 383 38.43 -9.76 -4.85
C SER A 383 38.63 -8.78 -6.00
N ASP A 384 39.26 -9.22 -7.09
CA ASP A 384 39.87 -8.34 -8.09
C ASP A 384 39.03 -8.22 -9.38
N CYS A 385 37.71 -8.36 -9.25
CA CYS A 385 36.78 -8.28 -10.37
C CYS A 385 35.47 -7.58 -10.00
N ASP A 386 34.99 -6.71 -10.90
CA ASP A 386 33.72 -5.98 -10.76
C ASP A 386 32.56 -6.65 -11.49
N GLU A 387 32.87 -7.50 -12.47
CA GLU A 387 31.90 -8.22 -13.29
C GLU A 387 32.35 -9.66 -13.50
N ILE A 388 31.36 -10.54 -13.59
CA ILE A 388 31.54 -11.96 -13.90
C ILE A 388 30.59 -12.39 -15.01
N GLN A 389 30.95 -13.47 -15.69
CA GLN A 389 30.14 -14.09 -16.72
C GLN A 389 29.89 -15.54 -16.34
N PHE A 390 28.61 -15.92 -16.31
CA PHE A 390 28.15 -17.30 -16.15
C PHE A 390 28.00 -17.98 -17.51
N MET A 391 28.42 -19.24 -17.58
CA MET A 391 28.33 -20.12 -18.74
C MET A 391 27.24 -21.18 -18.54
N GLU A 392 26.86 -21.89 -19.61
CA GLU A 392 25.77 -22.88 -19.61
C GLU A 392 26.05 -24.09 -18.70
N ASP A 393 27.32 -24.46 -18.55
CA ASP A 393 27.77 -25.52 -17.65
C ASP A 393 27.70 -25.11 -16.15
N GLY A 394 27.27 -23.88 -15.87
CA GLY A 394 27.17 -23.31 -14.52
C GLY A 394 28.49 -22.76 -13.98
N SER A 395 29.58 -22.85 -14.74
CA SER A 395 30.84 -22.20 -14.40
C SER A 395 30.73 -20.68 -14.54
N TRP A 396 31.65 -19.97 -13.89
CA TRP A 396 31.76 -18.52 -14.02
C TRP A 396 33.21 -18.09 -14.15
N CYS A 397 33.45 -17.00 -14.86
CA CYS A 397 34.77 -16.38 -14.98
C CYS A 397 34.72 -14.87 -14.75
N PRO A 398 35.79 -14.27 -14.19
CA PRO A 398 35.93 -12.81 -14.14
C PRO A 398 35.93 -12.21 -15.53
N MET A 399 35.12 -11.16 -15.73
CA MET A 399 35.24 -10.35 -16.93
C MET A 399 36.50 -9.49 -16.80
N LYS A 400 37.44 -9.65 -17.73
CA LYS A 400 38.58 -8.73 -17.79
C LYS A 400 38.03 -7.32 -18.05
N PRO A 401 38.47 -6.29 -17.29
CA PRO A 401 38.16 -4.93 -17.67
C PRO A 401 38.60 -4.77 -19.11
N LYS A 402 37.68 -4.26 -19.94
CA LYS A 402 38.00 -3.92 -21.32
C LYS A 402 39.08 -2.85 -21.19
N LYS A 403 40.36 -3.24 -21.22
CA LYS A 403 41.45 -2.33 -21.59
C LYS A 403 40.92 -1.73 -22.88
N GLU A 404 40.57 -0.44 -22.87
CA GLU A 404 40.38 0.30 -24.10
C GLU A 404 41.52 -0.16 -24.99
N ALA A 405 41.17 -0.85 -26.08
CA ALA A 405 42.15 -1.35 -27.00
C ALA A 405 42.99 -0.13 -27.33
N SER A 406 44.24 -0.17 -26.89
CA SER A 406 45.15 0.93 -27.04
C SER A 406 45.32 1.14 -28.54
N GLU A 407 44.53 2.02 -29.15
CA GLU A 407 44.81 2.61 -30.46
C GLU A 407 46.17 3.33 -30.43
N ALA A 408 46.71 3.59 -29.24
CA ALA A 408 48.11 4.00 -29.05
C ALA A 408 49.14 2.92 -29.50
N SER A 409 48.83 1.63 -29.43
CA SER A 409 49.77 0.57 -29.85
C SER A 409 49.83 0.40 -31.37
N SER A 410 48.69 0.50 -32.06
CA SER A 410 48.64 0.40 -33.53
C SER A 410 49.21 1.66 -34.19
N ILE A 411 48.96 2.86 -33.63
CA ILE A 411 49.55 4.11 -34.12
C ILE A 411 51.06 4.14 -33.85
N ALA A 412 51.55 3.65 -32.72
CA ALA A 412 52.99 3.58 -32.43
C ALA A 412 53.73 2.56 -33.32
N GLN A 413 53.13 1.41 -33.62
CA GLN A 413 53.68 0.44 -34.58
C GLN A 413 53.65 0.97 -36.01
N CYS A 414 52.58 1.66 -36.42
CA CYS A 414 52.47 2.26 -37.75
C CYS A 414 53.47 3.42 -37.95
N LYS A 415 53.66 4.29 -36.93
CA LYS A 415 54.68 5.35 -36.97
C LYS A 415 56.11 4.82 -37.03
N LYS A 416 56.43 3.72 -36.32
CA LYS A 416 57.74 3.07 -36.40
C LYS A 416 57.99 2.44 -37.78
N ALA A 417 56.99 1.83 -38.39
CA ALA A 417 57.08 1.27 -39.73
C ALA A 417 57.30 2.36 -40.79
N ILE A 418 56.54 3.46 -40.74
CA ILE A 418 56.70 4.60 -41.64
C ILE A 418 58.08 5.24 -41.50
N HIS A 419 58.58 5.42 -40.26
CA HIS A 419 59.90 6.00 -40.02
C HIS A 419 61.04 5.09 -40.53
N GLN A 420 60.90 3.77 -40.45
CA GLN A 420 61.86 2.83 -41.06
C GLN A 420 61.82 2.84 -42.59
N ILE A 421 60.64 2.99 -43.20
CA ILE A 421 60.49 3.10 -44.67
C ILE A 421 61.12 4.40 -45.18
N ILE A 422 60.89 5.53 -44.49
CA ILE A 422 61.50 6.82 -44.84
C ILE A 422 63.03 6.75 -44.70
N LYS A 423 63.57 6.18 -43.61
CA LYS A 423 65.02 5.99 -43.45
C LYS A 423 65.64 5.12 -44.54
N ARG A 424 64.95 4.07 -44.99
CA ARG A 424 65.42 3.21 -46.10
C ARG A 424 65.42 3.94 -47.44
N ARG A 425 64.41 4.79 -47.71
CA ARG A 425 64.36 5.60 -48.93
C ARG A 425 65.42 6.70 -48.97
N LEU A 426 65.70 7.37 -47.85
CA LEU A 426 66.78 8.37 -47.79
C LEU A 426 68.17 7.75 -48.00
N LYS A 427 68.39 6.52 -47.52
CA LYS A 427 69.67 5.79 -47.71
C LYS A 427 69.91 5.29 -49.15
N LEU A 428 68.91 5.35 -50.02
CA LEU A 428 69.02 4.98 -51.44
C LEU A 428 69.16 6.21 -52.35
N LEU A 429 69.07 7.42 -51.78
CA LEU A 429 69.18 8.71 -52.48
C LEU A 429 70.45 9.49 -52.08
N THR A 430 71.32 8.87 -51.27
CA THR A 430 72.69 9.28 -50.92
C THR A 430 73.61 8.13 -51.24
#